data_AF-A0A0R2QIU8-F1
#
_entry.id   AF-A0A0R2QIU8-F1
#
_cell.length_a   1.000
_cell.length_b   1.000
_cell.length_c   1.000
_cell.angle_alpha   90.00
_cell.angle_beta   90.00
_cell.angle_gamma   90.00
#
_symmetry.space_group_name_H-M   'P 1'
#
loop_
_entity.id
_entity.type
_entity.pdbx_description
1 polymer ?
#
loop_
_entity_poly.entity_id
_entity_poly.type
_entity_poly.pdbx_seq_one_letter_code
_entity_poly.pdbx_strand_id
1 'polypeptide(L)'
;MESLAFFALFIISLTVIGGPLAVALTYLPPRLLPAAVLKIFAVLISLIAIFIGAMLIINVDSIGARVTGLFGAGCGLFAIYRVIRKFK
;
A
#
# COMPACT_ATOMS: atom_id res chain seq x y z
N MET A 1 0.81 6.87 27.37
CA MET A 1 -0.01 6.59 26.16
C MET A 1 0.62 7.13 24.86
N GLU A 2 1.67 7.95 24.92
CA GLU A 2 2.26 8.59 23.73
C GLU A 2 2.96 7.60 22.78
N SER A 3 3.69 6.61 23.31
CA SER A 3 4.39 5.59 22.49
C SER A 3 3.45 4.82 21.55
N LEU A 4 2.23 4.50 21.99
CA LEU A 4 1.24 3.80 21.17
C LEU A 4 0.72 4.69 20.03
N ALA A 5 0.56 5.99 20.30
CA ALA A 5 0.12 6.96 19.29
C ALA A 5 1.19 7.12 18.20
N PHE A 6 2.48 7.19 18.56
CA PHE A 6 3.57 7.22 17.58
C PHE A 6 3.58 5.97 16.69
N PHE A 7 3.36 4.80 17.27
CA PHE A 7 3.33 3.54 16.51
C PHE A 7 2.15 3.49 15.54
N ALA A 8 0.96 3.92 15.98
CA ALA A 8 -0.21 4.02 15.11
C ALA A 8 0.02 5.02 13.97
N LEU A 9 0.62 6.18 14.25
CA LEU A 9 0.92 7.20 13.25
C LEU A 9 1.93 6.70 12.22
N PHE A 10 2.92 5.92 12.66
CA PHE A 10 3.87 5.25 11.77
C PHE A 10 3.18 4.26 10.83
N ILE A 11 2.31 3.40 11.35
CA ILE A 11 1.56 2.41 10.55
C ILE A 11 0.62 3.09 9.55
N ILE A 12 -0.10 4.12 9.98
CA ILE A 12 -1.00 4.90 9.11
C ILE A 12 -0.19 5.57 8.00
N SER A 13 0.93 6.22 8.34
CA SER A 13 1.82 6.85 7.35
C SER A 13 2.35 5.83 6.34
N LEU A 14 2.74 4.64 6.81
CA LEU A 14 3.22 3.56 5.95
C LEU A 14 2.13 3.07 4.99
N THR A 15 0.87 3.02 5.45
CA THR A 15 -0.28 2.56 4.65
C THR A 15 -0.69 3.62 3.62
N VAL A 16 -0.73 4.89 4.04
CA VAL A 16 -1.09 6.03 3.21
C VAL A 16 -0.02 6.31 2.16
N ILE A 17 1.27 6.12 2.48
CA ILE A 17 2.37 6.34 1.52
C ILE A 17 2.66 5.06 0.73
N GLY A 18 2.58 3.88 1.36
CA GLY A 18 2.91 2.59 0.75
C GLY A 18 2.00 2.22 -0.41
N GLY A 19 0.71 2.53 -0.33
CA GLY A 19 -0.23 2.33 -1.43
C GLY A 19 0.16 3.13 -2.69
N PRO A 20 0.21 4.48 -2.63
CA PRO A 20 0.67 5.33 -3.73
C PRO A 20 2.08 4.99 -4.20
N LEU A 21 2.99 4.62 -3.27
CA LEU A 21 4.35 4.22 -3.60
C LEU A 21 4.37 2.94 -4.44
N ALA A 22 3.54 1.94 -4.10
CA ALA A 22 3.39 0.74 -4.91
C ALA A 22 2.87 1.09 -6.31
N VAL A 23 1.90 2.01 -6.42
CA VAL A 23 1.41 2.51 -7.72
C VAL A 23 2.52 3.26 -8.48
N ALA A 24 3.31 4.11 -7.81
CA ALA A 24 4.41 4.84 -8.42
C ALA A 24 5.51 3.90 -8.94
N LEU A 25 5.83 2.84 -8.20
CA LEU A 25 6.73 1.78 -8.64
C LEU A 25 6.25 1.09 -9.93
N THR A 26 4.93 0.99 -10.16
CA THR A 26 4.40 0.49 -11.44
C THR A 26 4.58 1.45 -12.63
N TYR A 27 4.88 2.73 -12.39
CA TYR A 27 5.17 3.71 -13.42
C TYR A 27 6.65 3.72 -13.86
N LEU A 28 7.55 3.13 -13.06
CA LEU A 28 8.98 3.16 -13.34
C LEU A 28 9.30 2.42 -14.66
N PRO A 29 10.07 3.03 -15.58
CA PRO A 29 10.41 2.39 -16.85
C PRO A 29 11.32 1.17 -16.61
N PRO A 30 11.16 0.07 -17.38
CA PRO A 30 11.93 -1.17 -17.23
C PRO A 30 13.44 -1.02 -17.55
N ARG A 31 13.89 0.20 -17.85
CA ARG A 31 15.28 0.56 -18.12
C ARG A 31 16.11 0.76 -16.85
N LEU A 32 15.47 1.02 -15.69
CA LEU A 32 16.15 1.25 -14.40
C LEU A 32 16.27 0.01 -13.51
N LEU A 33 15.30 -0.92 -13.57
CA LEU A 33 15.33 -2.15 -12.79
C LEU A 33 14.72 -3.32 -13.57
N PRO A 34 15.19 -4.56 -13.32
CA PRO A 34 14.60 -5.75 -13.91
C PRO A 34 13.10 -5.78 -13.64
N ALA A 35 12.34 -5.92 -14.71
CA ALA A 35 10.89 -5.80 -14.67
C ALA A 35 10.24 -6.83 -13.71
N ALA A 36 10.88 -8.00 -13.52
CA ALA A 36 10.50 -9.01 -12.53
C ALA A 36 10.68 -8.53 -11.07
N VAL A 37 11.73 -7.77 -10.77
CA VAL A 37 12.00 -7.24 -9.43
C VAL A 37 10.97 -6.17 -9.08
N LEU A 38 10.68 -5.25 -10.00
CA LEU A 38 9.64 -4.23 -9.82
C LEU A 38 8.26 -4.86 -9.59
N LYS A 39 7.93 -5.95 -10.28
CA LYS A 39 6.70 -6.71 -10.00
C LYS A 39 6.66 -7.21 -8.57
N ILE A 40 7.70 -7.94 -8.14
CA ILE A 40 7.73 -8.57 -6.82
C ILE A 40 7.60 -7.52 -5.72
N PHE A 41 8.38 -6.43 -5.81
CA PHE A 41 8.30 -5.34 -4.83
C PHE A 41 6.94 -4.62 -4.84
N ALA A 42 6.39 -4.30 -6.02
CA ALA A 42 5.08 -3.65 -6.10
C ALA A 42 3.98 -4.53 -5.51
N VAL A 43 4.00 -5.83 -5.78
CA VAL A 43 3.05 -6.80 -5.21
C VAL A 43 3.24 -6.95 -3.70
N LEU A 44 4.48 -7.06 -3.22
CA LEU A 44 4.78 -7.20 -1.79
C LEU A 44 4.30 -5.97 -0.98
N ILE A 45 4.63 -4.77 -1.44
CA ILE A 45 4.20 -3.51 -0.79
C ILE A 45 2.68 -3.36 -0.84
N SER A 46 2.06 -3.73 -1.97
CA SER A 46 0.60 -3.69 -2.10
C SER A 46 -0.08 -4.66 -1.14
N LEU A 47 0.47 -5.86 -0.96
CA LEU A 47 -0.07 -6.86 -0.05
C LEU A 47 -0.02 -6.38 1.41
N ILE A 48 1.11 -5.77 1.80
CA ILE A 48 1.28 -5.15 3.13
C ILE A 48 0.28 -4.01 3.32
N ALA A 49 0.13 -3.12 2.33
CA ALA A 49 -0.81 -2.00 2.39
C ALA A 49 -2.27 -2.46 2.53
N ILE A 50 -2.67 -3.52 1.81
CA ILE A 50 -4.01 -4.11 1.90
C ILE A 50 -4.21 -4.75 3.28
N PHE A 51 -3.23 -5.51 3.77
CA PHE A 51 -3.32 -6.20 5.06
C PHE A 51 -3.46 -5.20 6.22
N ILE A 52 -2.60 -4.19 6.24
CA ILE A 52 -2.65 -3.15 7.27
C ILE A 52 -3.93 -2.31 7.13
N GLY A 53 -4.32 -1.95 5.90
CA GLY A 53 -5.56 -1.20 5.64
C GLY A 53 -6.81 -1.95 6.11
N ALA A 54 -6.88 -3.26 5.85
CA ALA A 54 -7.97 -4.12 6.32
C ALA A 54 -8.00 -4.22 7.86
N MET A 55 -6.83 -4.38 8.49
CA MET A 55 -6.73 -4.40 9.96
C MET A 55 -7.18 -3.08 10.59
N LEU A 56 -6.87 -1.95 9.95
CA LEU A 56 -7.31 -0.61 10.39
C LEU A 56 -8.84 -0.47 10.31
N ILE A 57 -9.46 -0.99 9.25
CA ILE A 57 -10.92 -0.92 9.06
C ILE A 57 -11.65 -1.79 10.10
N ILE A 58 -11.11 -2.97 10.43
CA ILE A 58 -11.76 -3.93 11.33
C ILE A 58 -11.57 -3.56 12.80
N ASN A 59 -10.36 -3.13 13.19
CA ASN A 59 -10.01 -2.95 14.62
C ASN A 59 -10.20 -1.51 15.13
N VAL A 60 -10.41 -0.52 14.25
CA VAL A 60 -10.50 0.88 14.65
C VAL A 60 -11.86 1.47 14.26
N ASP A 61 -12.70 1.74 15.27
CA ASP A 61 -13.96 2.48 15.12
C ASP A 61 -13.72 3.99 15.03
N SER A 62 -12.94 4.40 14.02
CA SER A 62 -12.75 5.80 13.66
C SER A 62 -12.94 5.99 12.16
N ILE A 63 -13.68 7.03 11.78
CA ILE A 63 -13.90 7.41 10.39
C ILE A 63 -12.56 7.64 9.67
N GLY A 64 -11.60 8.30 10.33
CA GLY A 64 -10.29 8.56 9.74
C GLY A 64 -9.49 7.29 9.44
N ALA A 65 -9.59 6.28 10.31
CA ALA A 65 -8.95 4.99 10.11
C ALA A 65 -9.59 4.19 8.96
N ARG A 66 -10.93 4.25 8.84
CA ARG A 66 -11.64 3.60 7.73
C ARG A 66 -11.28 4.23 6.38
N VAL A 67 -11.21 5.56 6.29
CA VAL A 67 -10.86 6.26 5.05
C VAL A 67 -9.40 6.00 4.65
N THR A 68 -8.46 6.06 5.60
CA THR A 68 -7.05 5.77 5.32
C THR A 68 -6.80 4.30 4.99
N GLY A 69 -7.49 3.38 5.65
CA GLY A 69 -7.47 1.95 5.34
C GLY A 69 -8.02 1.65 3.95
N LEU A 70 -9.16 2.24 3.57
CA LEU A 70 -9.74 2.11 2.22
C LEU A 70 -8.82 2.69 1.15
N PHE A 71 -8.19 3.84 1.42
CA PHE A 71 -7.27 4.46 0.49
C PHE A 71 -6.03 3.59 0.25
N GLY A 72 -5.40 3.10 1.32
CA GLY A 72 -4.23 2.20 1.22
C GLY A 72 -4.56 0.88 0.54
N ALA A 73 -5.67 0.24 0.91
CA ALA A 73 -6.12 -1.01 0.29
C ALA A 73 -6.50 -0.79 -1.19
N GLY A 74 -7.20 0.30 -1.51
CA GLY A 74 -7.56 0.66 -2.88
C GLY A 74 -6.35 0.92 -3.78
N CYS A 75 -5.37 1.69 -3.29
CA CYS A 75 -4.11 1.92 -4.00
C CYS A 75 -3.31 0.62 -4.20
N GLY A 76 -3.25 -0.25 -3.18
CA GLY A 76 -2.62 -1.58 -3.30
C GLY A 76 -3.31 -2.47 -4.34
N LEU A 77 -4.64 -2.52 -4.34
CA LEU A 77 -5.41 -3.28 -5.32
C LEU A 77 -5.19 -2.74 -6.74
N PHE A 78 -5.17 -1.42 -6.90
CA PHE A 78 -4.92 -0.75 -8.17
C PHE A 78 -3.50 -1.00 -8.69
N ALA A 79 -2.49 -0.98 -7.81
CA ALA A 79 -1.11 -1.31 -8.15
C ALA A 79 -0.99 -2.77 -8.65
N ILE A 80 -1.60 -3.73 -7.96
CA ILE A 80 -1.63 -5.15 -8.37
C ILE A 80 -2.32 -5.32 -9.72
N TYR A 81 -3.51 -4.74 -9.89
CA TYR A 81 -4.25 -4.78 -11.14
C TYR A 81 -3.43 -4.25 -12.32
N ARG A 82 -2.67 -3.19 -12.08
CA ARG A 82 -1.79 -2.62 -13.09
C ARG A 82 -0.57 -3.49 -13.40
N VAL A 83 0.06 -4.08 -12.37
CA VAL A 83 1.16 -5.05 -12.55
C VAL A 83 0.72 -6.20 -13.45
N ILE A 84 -0.51 -6.70 -13.27
CA ILE A 84 -1.09 -7.76 -14.11
C ILE A 84 -1.32 -7.26 -15.54
N ARG A 85 -1.89 -6.07 -15.73
CA ARG A 85 -2.18 -5.51 -17.06
C ARG A 85 -0.95 -5.14 -17.89
N LYS A 86 0.10 -4.61 -17.25
CA LYS A 86 1.31 -4.09 -17.96
C LYS A 86 2.27 -5.18 -18.43
N PHE A 87 2.08 -6.41 -17.97
CA PHE A 87 2.96 -7.54 -18.22
C PHE A 87 2.22 -8.78 -18.72
N LYS A 88 1.01 -8.58 -19.25
CA LYS A 88 0.38 -9.55 -20.14
C LYS A 88 1.01 -9.42 -21.51
#